data_AF-A0A1E7IMS9-F1
#
_entry.id   AF-A0A1E7IMS9-F1
#
_cell.length_a   1.000
_cell.length_b   1.000
_cell.length_c   1.000
_cell.angle_alpha   90.00
_cell.angle_beta   90.00
_cell.angle_gamma   90.00
#
_symmetry.space_group_name_H-M   'P 1'
#
loop_
_entity.id
_entity.type
_entity.pdbx_description
1 polymer ?
#
loop_
_entity_poly.entity_id
_entity_poly.type
_entity_poly.pdbx_seq_one_letter_code
_entity_poly.pdbx_strand_id
1 'polypeptide(L)'
;MTTEFLLGYFGKSVAEAKNRYRKFVEEGLPGGYGNPLQAVVASTILGGTEFVRNISENHLVENQGKRNVPAARKLTRRPLMEEIIRRVEAELGEGKLPKNIGIYCCQKYSGAKLKEIGERFGISDSAASQTSRRLVLKAETDPELFAKGDQCSKSPSG
;
A
#
# COMPACT_ATOMS: atom_id res chain seq x y z
N MET A 1 18.49 -23.05 -6.70
CA MET A 1 17.35 -23.89 -6.30
C MET A 1 17.80 -25.33 -6.38
N THR A 2 17.86 -26.07 -5.27
CA THR A 2 18.40 -27.44 -5.23
C THR A 2 17.27 -28.48 -5.11
N THR A 3 17.48 -29.68 -5.64
CA THR A 3 16.51 -30.78 -5.56
C THR A 3 16.16 -31.14 -4.12
N GLU A 4 17.12 -31.02 -3.20
CA GLU A 4 16.93 -31.24 -1.76
C GLU A 4 15.94 -30.25 -1.15
N PHE A 5 16.04 -28.96 -1.51
CA PHE A 5 15.09 -27.93 -1.06
C PHE A 5 13.66 -28.24 -1.51
N LEU A 6 13.48 -28.60 -2.79
CA LEU A 6 12.17 -28.92 -3.34
C LEU A 6 11.58 -30.18 -2.68
N LEU A 7 12.36 -31.26 -2.57
CA LEU A 7 11.91 -32.51 -1.96
C LEU A 7 11.62 -32.35 -0.46
N GLY A 8 12.28 -31.43 0.23
CA GLY A 8 12.02 -31.09 1.63
C GLY A 8 10.57 -30.66 1.91
N TYR A 9 9.87 -30.08 0.93
CA TYR A 9 8.44 -29.74 1.06
C TYR A 9 7.51 -30.96 1.07
N PHE A 10 7.97 -32.09 0.53
CA PHE A 10 7.13 -33.28 0.32
C PHE A 10 7.44 -34.41 1.32
N GLY A 11 8.56 -34.35 2.04
CA GLY A 11 8.85 -35.32 3.10
C GLY A 11 10.29 -35.26 3.62
N LYS A 12 10.53 -35.94 4.74
CA LYS A 12 11.85 -36.03 5.38
C LYS A 12 12.74 -37.12 4.76
N SER A 13 12.13 -38.15 4.16
CA SER A 13 12.86 -39.21 3.47
C SER A 13 12.84 -38.98 1.95
N VAL A 14 13.98 -39.19 1.30
CA VAL A 14 14.15 -38.91 -0.14
C VAL A 14 13.19 -39.74 -1.01
N ALA A 15 12.96 -41.00 -0.64
CA ALA A 15 12.09 -41.90 -1.39
C ALA A 15 10.61 -41.48 -1.31
N GLU A 16 10.15 -41.12 -0.11
CA GLU A 16 8.78 -40.64 0.14
C GLU A 16 8.53 -39.28 -0.53
N ALA A 17 9.47 -38.34 -0.40
CA ALA A 17 9.39 -37.03 -1.01
C ALA A 17 9.29 -37.11 -2.54
N LYS A 18 10.09 -37.98 -3.16
CA LYS A 18 10.03 -38.23 -4.62
C LYS A 18 8.68 -38.80 -5.05
N ASN A 19 8.15 -39.76 -4.28
CA ASN A 19 6.87 -40.38 -4.60
C ASN A 19 5.70 -39.39 -4.46
N ARG A 20 5.70 -38.56 -3.41
CA ARG A 20 4.68 -37.51 -3.21
C ARG A 20 4.78 -36.39 -4.22
N TYR A 21 5.99 -35.95 -4.57
CA TYR A 21 6.18 -34.97 -5.63
C TYR A 21 5.66 -35.49 -6.97
N ARG A 22 5.96 -36.75 -7.31
CA ARG A 22 5.43 -37.41 -8.50
C ARG A 22 3.90 -37.42 -8.51
N LYS A 23 3.27 -37.88 -7.43
CA LYS A 23 1.81 -37.88 -7.30
C LYS A 23 1.21 -36.48 -7.44
N PHE A 24 1.79 -35.48 -6.77
CA PHE A 24 1.34 -34.08 -6.87
C PHE A 24 1.37 -33.53 -8.30
N VAL A 25 2.39 -33.89 -9.09
CA VAL A 25 2.51 -33.49 -10.50
C VAL A 25 1.52 -34.27 -11.37
N GLU A 26 1.41 -35.58 -11.17
CA GLU A 26 0.53 -36.47 -11.93
C GLU A 26 -0.96 -36.20 -11.67
N GLU A 27 -1.34 -35.91 -10.41
CA GLU A 27 -2.69 -35.49 -10.01
C GLU A 27 -3.07 -34.13 -10.63
N GLY A 28 -2.09 -33.30 -10.99
CA GLY A 28 -2.27 -32.05 -11.71
C GLY A 28 -2.46 -32.17 -13.23
N LEU A 29 -2.40 -33.38 -13.79
CA LEU A 29 -2.20 -33.60 -15.24
C LEU A 29 -3.33 -34.30 -16.02
N PRO A 30 -4.61 -34.23 -15.59
CA PRO A 30 -5.69 -34.16 -16.57
C PRO A 30 -6.66 -33.00 -16.26
N GLY A 31 -6.66 -31.98 -17.12
CA GLY A 31 -7.54 -30.79 -17.03
C GLY A 31 -6.80 -29.46 -16.82
N GLY A 32 -5.54 -29.52 -16.40
CA GLY A 32 -4.65 -28.37 -16.21
C GLY A 32 -5.03 -27.52 -14.99
N TYR A 33 -4.03 -27.14 -14.19
CA TYR A 33 -4.22 -26.05 -13.24
C TYR A 33 -4.62 -24.80 -14.05
N GLY A 34 -5.84 -24.29 -13.85
CA GLY A 34 -6.22 -22.98 -14.37
C GLY A 34 -5.13 -21.96 -14.03
N ASN A 35 -4.84 -21.04 -14.94
CA ASN A 35 -3.69 -20.14 -14.79
C ASN A 35 -3.71 -19.50 -13.39
N PRO A 36 -2.75 -19.83 -12.49
CA PRO A 36 -2.77 -19.37 -11.11
C PRO A 36 -2.68 -17.84 -11.02
N LEU A 37 -2.19 -17.17 -12.08
CA LEU A 37 -2.19 -15.72 -12.19
C LEU A 37 -3.59 -15.11 -12.30
N GLN A 38 -4.63 -15.89 -12.63
CA GLN A 38 -6.02 -15.43 -12.63
C GLN A 38 -6.55 -15.15 -11.22
N ALA A 39 -6.02 -15.82 -10.20
CA ALA A 39 -6.42 -15.64 -8.80
C ALA A 39 -5.56 -14.62 -8.04
N VAL A 40 -4.69 -13.88 -8.75
CA VAL A 40 -3.76 -12.95 -8.11
C VAL A 40 -4.47 -11.65 -7.77
N VAL A 41 -4.48 -11.31 -6.48
CA VAL A 41 -4.97 -10.01 -6.01
C VAL A 41 -3.84 -8.98 -6.11
N ALA A 42 -4.17 -7.84 -6.71
CA ALA A 42 -3.26 -6.71 -6.96
C ALA A 42 -1.93 -7.07 -7.63
N SER A 43 -1.94 -8.07 -8.51
CA SER A 43 -0.77 -8.52 -9.29
C SER A 43 0.42 -9.01 -8.45
N THR A 44 0.24 -9.30 -7.16
CA THR A 44 1.36 -9.56 -6.24
C THR A 44 1.11 -10.67 -5.22
N ILE A 45 -0.13 -10.86 -4.75
CA ILE A 45 -0.44 -11.86 -3.72
C ILE A 45 -1.27 -12.97 -4.35
N LEU A 46 -0.76 -14.20 -4.26
CA LEU A 46 -1.46 -15.42 -4.64
C LEU A 46 -1.81 -16.21 -3.40
N GLY A 47 -3.09 -16.51 -3.20
CA GLY A 47 -3.58 -17.29 -2.06
C GLY A 47 -5.09 -17.19 -1.92
N GLY A 48 -5.65 -17.94 -0.97
CA GLY A 48 -7.07 -17.85 -0.62
C GLY A 48 -7.44 -16.48 -0.05
N THR A 49 -8.74 -16.13 -0.07
CA THR A 49 -9.27 -14.84 0.39
C THR A 49 -8.82 -14.48 1.81
N GLU A 50 -8.86 -15.46 2.73
CA GLU A 50 -8.41 -15.29 4.12
C GLU A 50 -6.91 -15.02 4.24
N PHE A 51 -6.09 -15.68 3.41
CA PHE A 51 -4.65 -15.46 3.36
C PHE A 51 -4.34 -14.07 2.82
N VAL A 52 -5.00 -13.67 1.73
CA VAL A 52 -4.85 -12.33 1.15
C VAL A 52 -5.24 -11.25 2.16
N ARG A 53 -6.36 -11.42 2.88
CA ARG A 53 -6.81 -10.49 3.92
C ARG A 53 -5.79 -10.37 5.05
N ASN A 54 -5.34 -11.50 5.60
CA ASN A 54 -4.34 -11.55 6.67
C ASN A 54 -3.03 -10.84 6.26
N ILE A 55 -2.49 -11.13 5.08
CA ILE A 55 -1.27 -10.47 4.60
C ILE A 55 -1.51 -8.97 4.37
N SER A 56 -2.67 -8.59 3.84
CA SER A 56 -2.99 -7.19 3.56
C SER A 56 -3.13 -6.34 4.83
N GLU A 57 -3.77 -6.89 5.85
CA GLU A 57 -4.00 -6.21 7.13
C GLU A 57 -2.74 -6.14 7.99
N ASN A 58 -1.99 -7.24 8.07
CA ASN A 58 -0.89 -7.37 9.04
C ASN A 58 0.49 -6.94 8.51
N HIS A 59 0.71 -6.94 7.19
CA HIS A 59 2.06 -6.71 6.64
C HIS A 59 2.18 -5.53 5.68
N LEU A 60 1.06 -4.99 5.19
CA LEU A 60 1.07 -3.87 4.24
C LEU A 60 0.77 -2.52 4.90
N VAL A 61 0.06 -2.52 6.03
CA VAL A 61 -0.22 -1.31 6.81
C VAL A 61 1.05 -0.75 7.47
N GLU A 62 1.98 -1.60 7.90
CA GLU A 62 3.25 -1.18 8.54
C GLU A 62 4.33 -0.69 7.54
N ASN A 63 4.22 -1.03 6.25
CA ASN A 63 5.27 -0.74 5.25
C ASN A 63 5.09 0.58 4.47
N GLN A 64 4.25 1.50 4.95
CA GLN A 64 3.91 2.78 4.31
C GLN A 64 5.13 3.66 3.96
N GLY A 65 6.31 3.39 4.51
CA GLY A 65 7.56 4.14 4.28
C GLY A 65 8.47 3.63 3.17
N LYS A 66 8.32 2.40 2.65
CA LYS A 66 9.27 1.86 1.64
C LYS A 66 8.83 2.21 0.23
N ARG A 67 9.34 3.34 -0.24
CA ARG A 67 9.12 3.99 -1.55
C ARG A 67 9.27 3.08 -2.80
N ASN A 68 9.87 1.89 -2.65
CA ASN A 68 10.37 1.03 -3.74
C ASN A 68 9.52 -0.20 -4.12
N VAL A 69 8.28 -0.34 -3.62
CA VAL A 69 7.41 -1.44 -4.09
C VAL A 69 6.11 -0.89 -4.70
N PRO A 70 6.04 -0.68 -6.03
CA PRO A 70 4.84 -0.20 -6.72
C PRO A 70 3.61 -1.08 -6.47
N ALA A 71 3.82 -2.39 -6.33
CA ALA A 71 2.81 -3.39 -6.01
C ALA A 71 2.16 -3.18 -4.63
N ALA A 72 2.96 -2.86 -3.60
CA ALA A 72 2.46 -2.60 -2.25
C ALA A 72 1.57 -1.34 -2.20
N ARG A 73 1.77 -0.39 -3.12
CA ARG A 73 0.92 0.81 -3.24
C ARG A 73 -0.51 0.50 -3.69
N LYS A 74 -0.72 -0.58 -4.45
CA LYS A 74 -2.06 -1.02 -4.88
C LYS A 74 -2.83 -1.77 -3.79
N LEU A 75 -2.10 -2.29 -2.81
CA LEU A 75 -2.63 -3.12 -1.74
C LEU A 75 -2.94 -2.33 -0.46
N THR A 76 -2.51 -1.07 -0.36
CA THR A 76 -2.78 -0.22 0.81
C THR A 76 -4.13 0.46 0.66
N ARG A 77 -4.99 0.33 1.68
CA ARG A 77 -6.24 1.09 1.80
C ARG A 77 -5.87 2.57 2.03
N ARG A 78 -5.95 3.38 0.98
CA ARG A 78 -5.60 4.81 1.02
C ARG A 78 -6.87 5.65 1.18
N PRO A 79 -6.87 6.65 2.08
CA PRO A 79 -8.01 7.57 2.19
C PRO A 79 -8.18 8.38 0.91
N LEU A 80 -9.43 8.69 0.56
CA LEU A 80 -9.73 9.55 -0.57
C LEU A 80 -9.26 10.99 -0.29
N MET A 81 -8.86 11.72 -1.34
CA MET A 81 -8.42 13.11 -1.18
C MET A 81 -9.47 13.97 -0.48
N GLU A 82 -10.75 13.78 -0.80
CA GLU A 82 -11.86 14.50 -0.16
C GLU A 82 -11.92 14.27 1.34
N GLU A 83 -11.68 13.05 1.77
CA GLU A 83 -11.70 12.69 3.18
C GLU A 83 -10.55 13.38 3.92
N ILE A 84 -9.37 13.43 3.30
CA ILE A 84 -8.21 14.16 3.83
C ILE A 84 -8.52 15.66 3.91
N ILE A 85 -9.03 16.26 2.83
CA ILE A 85 -9.35 17.69 2.77
C ILE A 85 -10.35 18.05 3.86
N ARG A 86 -11.47 17.32 3.93
CA ARG A 86 -12.53 17.53 4.91
C ARG A 86 -12.00 17.43 6.35
N ARG A 87 -11.15 16.45 6.66
CA ARG A 87 -10.57 16.30 8.01
C ARG A 87 -9.66 17.48 8.36
N VAL A 88 -8.81 17.90 7.41
CA VAL A 88 -7.92 19.05 7.61
C VAL A 88 -8.71 20.34 7.84
N GLU A 89 -9.77 20.57 7.06
CA GLU A 89 -10.65 21.72 7.23
C GLU A 89 -11.42 21.68 8.56
N ALA A 90 -11.90 20.49 8.98
CA ALA A 90 -12.59 20.33 10.25
C ALA A 90 -11.69 20.62 11.47
N GLU A 91 -10.40 20.27 11.40
CA GLU A 91 -9.46 20.45 12.52
C GLU A 91 -8.79 21.82 12.54
N LEU A 92 -8.46 22.38 11.38
CA LEU A 92 -7.63 23.58 11.25
C LEU A 92 -8.39 24.79 10.69
N GLY A 93 -9.66 24.61 10.30
CA GLY A 93 -10.49 25.64 9.69
C GLY A 93 -10.07 25.97 8.26
N GLU A 94 -10.50 27.14 7.79
CA GLU A 94 -10.19 27.63 6.46
C GLU A 94 -8.97 28.57 6.47
N GLY A 95 -8.15 28.50 5.42
CA GLY A 95 -7.04 29.43 5.24
C GLY A 95 -5.88 28.84 4.47
N LYS A 96 -4.82 29.64 4.33
CA LYS A 96 -3.63 29.27 3.55
C LYS A 96 -2.86 28.11 4.19
N LEU A 97 -2.79 28.06 5.52
CA LEU A 97 -2.06 27.02 6.24
C LEU A 97 -2.78 25.66 6.18
N PRO A 98 -4.09 25.54 6.49
CA PRO A 98 -4.87 24.33 6.27
C PRO A 98 -4.79 23.83 4.83
N LYS A 99 -4.88 24.72 3.84
CA LYS A 99 -4.74 24.38 2.42
C LYS A 99 -3.39 23.71 2.11
N ASN A 100 -2.29 24.27 2.63
CA ASN A 100 -0.95 23.71 2.41
C ASN A 100 -0.79 22.35 3.10
N ILE A 101 -1.36 22.18 4.30
CA ILE A 101 -1.39 20.92 5.04
C ILE A 101 -2.20 19.86 4.27
N GLY A 102 -3.36 20.25 3.72
CA GLY A 102 -4.19 19.38 2.88
C GLY A 102 -3.45 18.88 1.63
N ILE A 103 -2.71 19.76 0.95
CA ILE A 103 -1.87 19.39 -0.21
C ILE A 103 -0.80 18.36 0.19
N TYR A 104 -0.10 18.60 1.31
CA TYR A 104 0.91 17.69 1.83
C TYR A 104 0.32 16.32 2.20
N CYS A 105 -0.80 16.30 2.93
CA CYS A 105 -1.48 15.07 3.33
C CYS A 105 -2.02 14.29 2.12
N CYS A 106 -2.57 14.97 1.11
CA CYS A 106 -2.98 14.31 -0.14
C CYS A 106 -1.78 13.67 -0.83
N GLN A 107 -0.65 14.38 -0.95
CA GLN A 107 0.54 13.83 -1.57
C GLN A 107 1.10 12.62 -0.81
N LYS A 108 1.00 12.62 0.53
CA LYS A 108 1.58 11.59 1.39
C LYS A 108 0.69 10.35 1.55
N TYR A 109 -0.63 10.53 1.67
CA TYR A 109 -1.54 9.45 2.09
C TYR A 109 -2.56 9.00 1.03
N SER A 110 -3.04 9.89 0.14
CA SER A 110 -4.09 9.50 -0.82
C SER A 110 -3.56 8.65 -1.99
N GLY A 111 -2.27 8.81 -2.32
CA GLY A 111 -1.69 8.18 -3.49
C GLY A 111 -2.02 8.86 -4.82
N ALA A 112 -2.70 10.01 -4.79
CA ALA A 112 -3.00 10.80 -5.97
C ALA A 112 -1.74 11.36 -6.65
N LYS A 113 -1.83 11.59 -7.95
CA LYS A 113 -0.76 12.25 -8.72
C LYS A 113 -0.72 13.74 -8.39
N LEU A 114 0.46 14.36 -8.51
CA LEU A 114 0.62 15.80 -8.31
C LEU A 114 -0.32 16.63 -9.21
N LYS A 115 -0.59 16.16 -10.43
CA LYS A 115 -1.55 16.78 -11.35
C LYS A 115 -2.97 16.77 -10.77
N GLU A 116 -3.43 15.63 -10.27
CA GLU A 116 -4.76 15.48 -9.66
C GLU A 116 -4.89 16.36 -8.41
N ILE A 117 -3.85 16.38 -7.56
CA ILE A 117 -3.79 17.28 -6.40
C ILE A 117 -3.84 18.74 -6.86
N GLY A 118 -3.07 19.12 -7.88
CA GLY A 118 -3.08 20.47 -8.44
C GLY A 118 -4.47 20.89 -8.92
N GLU A 119 -5.11 20.05 -9.73
CA GLU A 119 -6.48 20.27 -10.22
C GLU A 119 -7.48 20.47 -9.07
N ARG A 120 -7.37 19.67 -8.01
CA ARG A 120 -8.27 19.78 -6.84
C ARG A 120 -8.08 21.06 -6.04
N PHE A 121 -6.85 21.56 -5.93
CA PHE A 121 -6.55 22.77 -5.17
C PHE A 121 -6.49 24.05 -6.03
N GLY A 122 -6.72 23.93 -7.34
CA GLY A 122 -6.66 25.02 -8.31
C GLY A 122 -5.24 25.56 -8.54
N ILE A 123 -4.23 24.69 -8.49
CA ILE A 123 -2.81 25.04 -8.62
C ILE A 123 -2.10 24.12 -9.62
N SER A 124 -0.91 24.51 -10.09
CA SER A 124 -0.09 23.61 -10.92
C SER A 124 0.44 22.42 -10.12
N ASP A 125 0.79 21.34 -10.82
CA ASP A 125 1.50 20.18 -10.26
C ASP A 125 2.83 20.58 -9.60
N SER A 126 3.55 21.52 -10.21
CA SER A 126 4.76 22.12 -9.67
C SER A 126 4.49 22.92 -8.38
N ALA A 127 3.39 23.67 -8.32
CA ALA A 127 2.99 24.40 -7.13
C ALA A 127 2.60 23.46 -5.99
N ALA A 128 1.90 22.35 -6.28
CA ALA A 128 1.59 21.32 -5.30
C ALA A 128 2.88 20.72 -4.68
N SER A 129 3.86 20.37 -5.53
CA SER A 129 5.16 19.86 -5.09
C SER A 129 5.93 20.85 -4.22
N GLN A 130 6.01 22.12 -4.65
CA GLN A 130 6.71 23.17 -3.91
C GLN A 130 6.02 23.51 -2.58
N THR A 131 4.70 23.46 -2.53
CA THR A 131 3.92 23.70 -1.32
C THR A 131 4.24 22.68 -0.25
N SER A 132 4.19 21.39 -0.60
CA SER A 132 4.56 20.30 0.31
C SER A 132 6.01 20.42 0.79
N ARG A 133 6.96 20.74 -0.10
CA ARG A 133 8.37 20.92 0.28
C ARG A 133 8.55 22.07 1.29
N ARG A 134 7.93 23.22 1.03
CA ARG A 134 7.99 24.38 1.92
C ARG A 134 7.33 24.10 3.26
N LEU A 135 6.27 23.30 3.26
CA LEU A 135 5.59 22.90 4.48
C LEU A 135 6.50 22.01 5.35
N VAL A 136 7.17 21.01 4.77
CA VAL A 136 8.14 20.16 5.49
C VAL A 136 9.28 20.99 6.10
N LEU A 137 9.84 21.96 5.35
CA LEU A 137 10.90 22.84 5.87
C LEU A 137 10.41 23.72 7.03
N LYS A 138 9.14 24.14 7.02
CA LYS A 138 8.55 24.88 8.15
C LYS A 138 8.30 23.99 9.37
N ALA A 139 8.06 22.70 9.16
CA ALA A 139 7.89 21.73 10.24
C ALA A 139 9.14 21.54 11.10
N GLU A 140 10.32 21.69 10.49
CA GLU A 140 11.59 21.60 11.19
C GLU A 140 11.80 22.77 12.17
N THR A 141 11.10 23.88 11.96
CA THR A 141 11.19 25.09 12.80
C THR A 141 10.01 25.24 13.78
N ASP A 142 8.86 24.59 13.52
CA ASP A 142 7.68 24.60 14.38
C ASP A 142 6.98 23.22 14.35
N PRO A 143 7.35 22.29 15.25
CA PRO A 143 6.88 20.90 15.21
C PRO A 143 5.40 20.73 15.62
N GLU A 144 4.86 21.64 16.44
CA GLU A 144 3.51 21.52 17.00
C GLU A 144 2.42 21.65 15.94
N LEU A 145 2.70 22.37 14.85
CA LEU A 145 1.82 22.49 13.68
C LEU A 145 1.59 21.16 12.93
N PHE A 146 2.46 20.17 13.11
CA PHE A 146 2.53 18.96 12.29
C PHE A 146 2.07 17.69 13.02
N ALA A 147 2.10 17.69 14.34
CA ALA A 147 1.67 16.56 15.17
C ALA A 147 0.19 16.19 14.92
N LYS A 148 -0.66 17.19 14.62
CA LYS A 148 -2.10 16.99 14.36
C LYS A 148 -2.39 16.41 12.97
N GLY A 149 -1.66 16.86 11.94
CA GLY A 149 -1.83 16.37 10.56
C GLY A 149 -1.43 14.89 10.37
N ASP A 150 -0.46 14.38 11.15
CA ASP A 150 -0.05 12.96 11.09
C ASP A 150 -1.09 12.04 11.77
N GLN A 151 -1.79 12.52 12.81
CA GLN A 151 -2.89 11.80 13.48
C GLN A 151 -4.13 11.65 12.58
N CYS A 152 -4.42 12.67 11.77
CA CYS A 152 -5.53 12.71 10.82
C CYS A 152 -5.55 11.54 9.80
N SER A 153 -4.39 10.92 9.53
CA SER A 153 -4.23 9.83 8.56
C SER A 153 -4.34 8.42 9.14
N LYS A 154 -4.30 8.27 10.47
CA LYS A 154 -4.19 6.95 11.15
C LYS A 154 -5.52 6.36 11.61
N SER A 155 -6.63 7.10 11.55
CA SER A 155 -7.94 6.57 11.95
C SER A 155 -8.47 5.63 10.85
N PRO A 156 -8.66 4.32 11.14
CA PRO A 156 -9.35 3.43 10.22
C PRO A 156 -10.76 3.97 10.02
N SER A 157 -11.15 4.20 8.77
CA SER A 157 -12.57 4.28 8.43
C SER A 157 -13.19 2.94 8.83
N GLY A 158 -14.09 3.01 9.83
CA GLY A 158 -14.88 1.89 10.32
C GLY A 158 -15.71 1.21 9.24
#